data_AF-A0A1Q8C6F8-F1
#
_entry.id   AF-A0A1Q8C6F8-F1
#
_cell.length_a   1.000
_cell.length_b   1.000
_cell.length_c   1.000
_cell.angle_alpha   90.00
_cell.angle_beta   90.00
_cell.angle_gamma   90.00
#
_symmetry.space_group_name_H-M   'P 1'
#
loop_
_entity.id
_entity.type
_entity.pdbx_description
1 polymer ?
#
loop_
_entity_poly.entity_id
_entity_poly.type
_entity_poly.pdbx_seq_one_letter_code
_entity_poly.pdbx_strand_id
1 'polypeptide(L)'
;MLDDGRQDGPSGYRRVGPDRYRETVGFCYEELVVGMTVEHRPGRTVTELDNVMMSMLSMNASPLHIDAAYCARGQWGRTLVSSLVTLSIVGGMTARSTSGRAVANLGWDRIRLPNPVFVGDTLYAESEITAKRLSASRPGDGVVSCRTTGRKDTGEVVLTFDRSFLVPTRANDGHEAAGY
;
A
#
# COMPACT_ATOMS: atom_id res chain seq x y z
N MET A 1 -20.67 17.70 -4.92
CA MET A 1 -21.84 16.82 -5.03
C MET A 1 -21.66 16.01 -6.30
N LEU A 2 -21.26 14.75 -6.16
CA LEU A 2 -21.34 13.78 -7.26
C LEU A 2 -22.50 12.87 -6.88
N ASP A 3 -23.64 13.11 -7.52
CA ASP A 3 -24.80 12.24 -7.54
C ASP A 3 -24.90 11.73 -8.98
N ASP A 4 -24.42 10.51 -9.22
CA ASP A 4 -24.30 9.93 -10.57
C ASP A 4 -25.13 8.66 -10.78
N GLY A 5 -26.02 8.31 -9.83
CA GLY A 5 -26.88 7.14 -9.99
C GLY A 5 -26.11 5.82 -10.11
N ARG A 6 -24.82 5.76 -9.78
CA ARG A 6 -24.13 4.49 -9.53
C ARG A 6 -24.54 3.96 -8.17
N GLN A 7 -25.57 3.12 -8.14
CA GLN A 7 -25.65 2.13 -7.07
C GLN A 7 -24.39 1.24 -7.14
N ASP A 8 -23.76 1.08 -5.97
CA ASP A 8 -22.82 0.02 -5.60
C ASP A 8 -21.34 0.19 -5.99
N GLY A 9 -20.74 1.31 -5.57
CA GLY A 9 -19.31 1.28 -5.20
C GLY A 9 -19.10 0.44 -3.93
N PRO A 10 -17.94 -0.23 -3.74
CA PRO A 10 -17.68 -1.02 -2.55
C PRO A 10 -17.78 -0.15 -1.29
N SER A 11 -18.72 -0.49 -0.40
CA SER A 11 -18.92 0.22 0.86
C SER A 11 -17.83 -0.15 1.86
N GLY A 12 -17.25 0.85 2.55
CA GLY A 12 -16.35 0.62 3.67
C GLY A 12 -17.02 -0.04 4.88
N TYR A 13 -18.35 -0.14 4.89
CA TYR A 13 -19.13 -0.78 5.96
C TYR A 13 -20.26 -1.64 5.40
N ARG A 14 -20.51 -2.77 6.05
CA ARG A 14 -21.66 -3.64 5.77
C ARG A 14 -22.56 -3.75 7.01
N ARG A 15 -23.87 -3.80 6.79
CA ARG A 15 -24.83 -3.98 7.88
C ARG A 15 -24.90 -5.47 8.26
N VAL A 16 -24.73 -5.77 9.54
CA VAL A 16 -24.75 -7.15 10.09
C VAL A 16 -25.88 -7.35 11.12
N GLY A 17 -26.74 -6.35 11.30
CA GLY A 17 -27.91 -6.40 12.16
C GLY A 17 -28.65 -5.04 12.24
N PRO A 18 -29.73 -4.94 13.03
CA PRO A 18 -30.36 -3.66 13.37
C PRO A 18 -29.31 -2.74 14.02
N ASP A 19 -29.13 -1.53 13.47
CA ASP A 19 -28.18 -0.52 13.94
C ASP A 19 -26.75 -1.02 14.19
N ARG A 20 -26.35 -2.10 13.48
CA ARG A 20 -25.05 -2.75 13.64
C ARG A 20 -24.34 -2.86 12.31
N TYR A 21 -23.15 -2.26 12.25
CA TYR A 21 -22.31 -2.21 11.07
C TYR A 21 -20.95 -2.83 11.37
N ARG A 22 -20.36 -3.44 10.36
CA ARG A 22 -19.00 -3.96 10.40
C ARG A 22 -18.19 -3.33 9.29
N GLU A 23 -16.98 -2.92 9.61
CA GLU A 23 -16.04 -2.41 8.62
C GLU A 23 -15.65 -3.50 7.63
N THR A 24 -15.58 -3.14 6.36
CA THR A 24 -15.16 -4.02 5.27
C THR A 24 -13.69 -3.75 4.97
N VAL A 25 -12.88 -4.81 5.02
CA VAL A 25 -11.45 -4.74 4.75
C VAL A 25 -11.19 -5.27 3.34
N GLY A 26 -10.63 -4.41 2.50
CA GLY A 26 -10.29 -4.66 1.12
C GLY A 26 -11.38 -5.24 0.21
N PHE A 27 -10.93 -5.75 -0.93
CA PHE A 27 -11.78 -6.14 -2.05
C PHE A 27 -11.63 -7.63 -2.37
N CYS A 28 -12.71 -8.26 -2.78
CA CYS A 28 -12.66 -9.55 -3.47
C CYS A 28 -12.30 -9.37 -4.96
N TYR A 29 -12.03 -10.47 -5.66
CA TYR A 29 -11.62 -10.45 -7.06
C TYR A 29 -12.57 -9.64 -7.96
N GLU A 30 -13.89 -9.80 -7.81
CA GLU A 30 -14.89 -9.16 -8.66
C GLU A 30 -14.96 -7.64 -8.48
N GLU A 31 -14.66 -7.14 -7.30
CA GLU A 31 -14.70 -5.71 -6.96
C GLU A 31 -13.49 -4.94 -7.52
N LEU A 32 -12.39 -5.64 -7.81
CA LEU A 32 -11.19 -5.05 -8.40
C LEU A 32 -11.35 -4.95 -9.92
N VAL A 33 -11.44 -3.73 -10.44
CA VAL A 33 -11.63 -3.46 -11.88
C VAL A 33 -10.36 -2.82 -12.45
N VAL A 34 -9.93 -3.25 -13.64
CA VAL A 34 -8.78 -2.62 -14.33
C VAL A 34 -9.09 -1.14 -14.60
N GLY A 35 -8.16 -0.25 -14.27
CA GLY A 35 -8.32 1.21 -14.29
C GLY A 35 -8.89 1.81 -13.01
N MET A 36 -9.29 0.99 -12.02
CA MET A 36 -9.67 1.47 -10.68
C MET A 36 -8.43 1.99 -9.95
N THR A 37 -8.54 3.19 -9.37
CA THR A 37 -7.54 3.73 -8.43
C THR A 37 -8.07 3.66 -7.01
N VAL A 38 -7.27 3.07 -6.12
CA VAL A 38 -7.53 3.00 -4.68
C VAL A 38 -6.59 3.95 -3.98
N GLU A 39 -7.14 5.00 -3.37
CA GLU A 39 -6.38 5.90 -2.50
C GLU A 39 -6.19 5.29 -1.11
N HIS A 40 -4.97 5.34 -0.61
CA HIS A 40 -4.62 4.79 0.70
C HIS A 40 -4.52 5.94 1.71
N ARG A 41 -5.32 5.85 2.76
CA ARG A 41 -5.42 6.86 3.82
C ARG A 41 -5.41 6.18 5.21
N PRO A 42 -4.97 6.90 6.26
CA PRO A 42 -4.47 8.28 6.26
C PRO A 42 -3.06 8.43 5.65
N GLY A 43 -2.62 9.68 5.45
CA GLY A 43 -1.21 9.97 5.21
C GLY A 43 -0.35 9.62 6.43
N ARG A 44 0.94 9.41 6.22
CA ARG A 44 1.84 8.90 7.26
C ARG A 44 3.17 9.66 7.26
N THR A 45 3.40 10.44 8.32
CA THR A 45 4.64 11.20 8.51
C THR A 45 5.82 10.29 8.83
N VAL A 46 6.96 10.54 8.19
CA VAL A 46 8.21 9.83 8.44
C VAL A 46 8.92 10.43 9.64
N THR A 47 9.25 9.59 10.61
CA THR A 47 9.95 9.97 11.84
C THR A 47 11.35 9.37 11.85
N GLU A 48 12.22 9.91 12.71
CA GLU A 48 13.56 9.36 12.92
C GLU A 48 13.50 7.90 13.42
N LEU A 49 12.52 7.60 14.28
CA LEU A 49 12.30 6.25 14.82
C LEU A 49 12.14 5.22 13.70
N ASP A 50 11.43 5.55 12.63
CA ASP A 50 11.22 4.65 11.50
C ASP A 50 12.53 4.26 10.82
N ASN A 51 13.38 5.27 10.62
CA ASN A 51 14.65 5.10 9.97
C ASN A 51 15.63 4.31 10.84
N VAL A 52 15.66 4.58 12.14
CA VAL A 52 16.48 3.84 13.10
C VAL A 52 16.00 2.38 13.21
N MET A 53 14.70 2.16 13.46
CA MET A 53 14.16 0.80 13.58
C MET A 53 14.40 -0.04 12.33
N MET A 54 14.12 0.52 11.14
CA MET A 54 14.34 -0.22 9.90
C MET A 54 15.82 -0.46 9.63
N SER A 55 16.70 0.49 9.93
CA SER A 55 18.15 0.30 9.73
C SER A 55 18.69 -0.81 10.64
N MET A 56 18.20 -0.91 11.88
CA MET A 56 18.53 -2.03 12.77
C MET A 56 17.96 -3.36 12.25
N LEU A 57 16.66 -3.40 11.92
CA LEU A 57 15.98 -4.63 11.49
C LEU A 57 16.55 -5.19 10.19
N SER A 58 16.92 -4.31 9.26
CA SER A 58 17.50 -4.68 7.96
C SER A 58 19.01 -4.80 7.96
N MET A 59 19.67 -4.55 9.10
CA MET A 59 21.13 -4.48 9.22
C MET A 59 21.76 -3.48 8.24
N ASN A 60 21.04 -2.43 7.86
CA ASN A 60 21.54 -1.39 6.97
C ASN A 60 22.44 -0.41 7.74
N ALA A 61 23.75 -0.69 7.75
CA ALA A 61 24.76 0.11 8.41
C ALA A 61 25.30 1.28 7.56
N SER A 62 24.60 1.67 6.48
CA SER A 62 25.06 2.77 5.62
C SER A 62 25.04 4.11 6.38
N PRO A 63 26.17 4.85 6.43
CA PRO A 63 26.25 6.11 7.19
C PRO A 63 25.29 7.18 6.66
N LEU A 64 24.85 7.07 5.40
CA LEU A 64 23.86 7.95 4.80
C LEU A 64 22.51 7.97 5.54
N HIS A 65 22.21 6.92 6.29
CA HIS A 65 20.95 6.75 6.99
C HIS A 65 21.09 6.84 8.52
N ILE A 66 22.30 6.76 9.08
CA ILE A 66 22.49 6.61 10.53
C ILE A 66 23.62 7.49 11.12
N ASP A 67 24.37 8.23 10.30
CA ASP A 67 25.44 9.11 10.76
C ASP A 67 25.17 10.55 10.34
N ALA A 68 24.66 11.35 11.27
CA ALA A 68 24.36 12.76 11.04
C ALA A 68 25.64 13.60 10.78
N ALA A 69 26.77 13.24 11.40
CA ALA A 69 28.04 13.96 11.22
C ALA A 69 28.62 13.72 9.81
N TYR A 70 28.49 12.49 9.31
CA TYR A 70 28.77 12.16 7.91
C TYR A 70 27.83 12.93 6.97
N CYS A 71 26.52 12.89 7.23
CA CYS A 71 25.52 13.49 6.36
C CYS A 71 25.59 15.03 6.28
N ALA A 72 26.03 15.69 7.36
CA ALA A 72 26.25 17.14 7.38
C ALA A 72 27.28 17.62 6.34
N ARG A 73 28.16 16.74 5.89
CA ARG A 73 29.17 17.00 4.85
C ARG A 73 28.75 16.52 3.46
N GLY A 74 27.59 15.85 3.36
CA GLY A 74 27.07 15.26 2.14
C GLY A 74 26.12 16.18 1.38
N GLN A 75 25.62 15.67 0.24
CA GLN A 75 24.76 16.40 -0.70
C GLN A 75 23.57 17.14 -0.06
N TRP A 76 22.94 16.53 0.95
CA TRP A 76 21.70 17.05 1.54
C TRP A 76 21.91 17.78 2.87
N GLY A 77 23.13 17.76 3.44
CA GLY A 77 23.43 18.34 4.74
C GLY A 77 22.66 17.74 5.92
N ARG A 78 21.93 16.64 5.71
CA ARG A 78 21.10 15.94 6.72
C ARG A 78 20.92 14.48 6.35
N THR A 79 20.57 13.66 7.34
CA THR A 79 20.36 12.22 7.18
C THR A 79 19.24 11.93 6.17
N LEU A 80 19.54 11.10 5.18
CA LEU A 80 18.56 10.63 4.21
C LEU A 80 17.81 9.43 4.81
N VAL A 81 16.50 9.39 4.68
CA VAL A 81 15.73 8.21 5.10
C VAL A 81 16.01 7.05 4.15
N SER A 82 16.28 5.87 4.71
CA SER A 82 16.50 4.64 3.96
C SER A 82 15.33 4.34 3.01
N SER A 83 15.65 3.94 1.78
CA SER A 83 14.63 3.54 0.80
C SER A 83 13.79 2.36 1.28
N LEU A 84 14.33 1.50 2.14
CA LEU A 84 13.60 0.39 2.77
C LEU A 84 12.47 0.89 3.67
N VAL A 85 12.65 2.03 4.35
CA VAL A 85 11.61 2.68 5.15
C VAL A 85 10.49 3.18 4.24
N THR A 86 10.87 3.89 3.17
CA THR A 86 9.91 4.42 2.18
C THR A 86 9.08 3.30 1.55
N LEU A 87 9.73 2.22 1.12
CA LEU A 87 9.06 1.04 0.57
C LEU A 87 8.13 0.38 1.59
N SER A 88 8.57 0.23 2.84
CA SER A 88 7.79 -0.42 3.90
C SER A 88 6.55 0.39 4.29
N ILE A 89 6.68 1.72 4.38
CA ILE A 89 5.56 2.61 4.69
C ILE A 89 4.53 2.56 3.57
N VAL A 90 4.93 2.88 2.34
CA VAL A 90 4.00 2.96 1.20
C VAL A 90 3.41 1.59 0.91
N GLY A 91 4.20 0.52 0.98
CA GLY A 91 3.71 -0.86 0.86
C GLY A 91 2.70 -1.20 1.95
N GLY A 92 2.99 -0.85 3.22
CA GLY A 92 2.10 -1.07 4.35
C GLY A 92 0.77 -0.30 4.24
N MET A 93 0.78 0.92 3.69
CA MET A 93 -0.44 1.70 3.45
C MET A 93 -1.43 0.98 2.52
N THR A 94 -0.92 0.18 1.58
CA THR A 94 -1.75 -0.58 0.63
C THR A 94 -2.38 -1.83 1.25
N ALA A 95 -1.89 -2.26 2.41
CA ALA A 95 -2.16 -3.59 2.95
C ALA A 95 -3.64 -3.79 3.27
N ARG A 96 -4.26 -2.81 3.93
CA ARG A 96 -5.66 -2.87 4.38
C ARG A 96 -6.65 -2.76 3.22
N SER A 97 -6.33 -1.98 2.20
CA SER A 97 -7.23 -1.63 1.10
C SER A 97 -7.13 -2.64 -0.04
N THR A 98 -5.98 -2.76 -0.68
CA THR A 98 -5.84 -3.60 -1.89
C THR A 98 -5.60 -5.07 -1.58
N SER A 99 -4.85 -5.36 -0.53
CA SER A 99 -4.52 -6.75 -0.15
C SER A 99 -5.17 -7.20 1.16
N GLY A 100 -6.20 -6.49 1.63
CA GLY A 100 -6.85 -6.77 2.89
C GLY A 100 -7.51 -8.16 2.96
N ARG A 101 -7.94 -8.66 1.79
CA ARG A 101 -8.42 -10.02 1.58
C ARG A 101 -7.46 -10.89 0.77
N ALA A 102 -6.24 -10.41 0.52
CA ALA A 102 -5.31 -11.17 -0.32
C ALA A 102 -4.88 -12.44 0.41
N VAL A 103 -4.93 -13.57 -0.29
CA VAL A 103 -4.40 -14.85 0.17
C VAL A 103 -2.87 -14.82 0.18
N ALA A 104 -2.27 -14.18 -0.81
CA ALA A 104 -0.82 -14.10 -0.95
C ALA A 104 -0.40 -12.87 -1.75
N ASN A 105 0.75 -12.30 -1.38
CA ASN A 105 1.47 -11.35 -2.21
C ASN A 105 2.47 -12.14 -3.06
N LEU A 106 2.35 -12.06 -4.39
CA LEU A 106 3.06 -12.95 -5.30
C LEU A 106 4.38 -12.34 -5.79
N GLY A 107 4.47 -11.02 -5.88
CA GLY A 107 5.66 -10.38 -6.41
C GLY A 107 5.59 -8.86 -6.42
N TRP A 108 6.78 -8.28 -6.47
CA TRP A 108 7.04 -6.86 -6.56
C TRP A 108 7.98 -6.63 -7.74
N ASP A 109 7.60 -5.73 -8.63
CA ASP A 109 8.34 -5.41 -9.85
C ASP A 109 8.54 -3.89 -9.96
N ARG A 110 9.50 -3.49 -10.80
CA ARG A 110 9.70 -2.09 -11.21
C ARG A 110 9.75 -1.07 -10.06
N ILE A 111 10.35 -1.43 -8.93
CA ILE A 111 10.56 -0.50 -7.80
C ILE A 111 11.48 0.66 -8.27
N ARG A 112 11.03 1.90 -8.10
CA ARG A 112 11.79 3.13 -8.42
C ARG A 112 11.63 4.15 -7.30
N LEU A 113 12.72 4.83 -6.95
CA LEU A 113 12.81 5.81 -5.86
C LEU A 113 13.33 7.15 -6.44
N PRO A 114 12.50 7.91 -7.16
CA PRO A 114 12.99 9.04 -7.94
C PRO A 114 13.40 10.26 -7.09
N ASN A 115 12.85 10.40 -5.87
CA ASN A 115 13.14 11.54 -5.01
C ASN A 115 13.42 11.11 -3.55
N PRO A 116 14.31 11.85 -2.84
CA PRO A 116 14.71 11.52 -1.47
C PRO A 116 13.57 11.76 -0.47
N VAL A 117 13.53 10.96 0.58
CA VAL A 117 12.62 11.14 1.72
C VAL A 117 13.42 11.54 2.95
N PHE A 118 12.86 12.44 3.75
CA PHE A 118 13.45 12.92 4.99
C PHE A 118 12.48 12.83 6.16
N VAL A 119 13.03 12.86 7.37
CA VAL A 119 12.22 13.00 8.58
C VAL A 119 11.39 14.29 8.50
N GLY A 120 10.10 14.18 8.83
CA GLY A 120 9.11 15.24 8.70
C GLY A 120 8.28 15.19 7.42
N ASP A 121 8.74 14.51 6.37
CA ASP A 121 7.93 14.33 5.15
C ASP A 121 6.68 13.49 5.48
N THR A 122 5.52 13.86 4.91
CA THR A 122 4.29 13.07 5.04
C THR A 122 3.97 12.36 3.75
N LEU A 123 3.85 11.03 3.80
CA LEU A 123 3.64 10.19 2.63
C LEU A 123 2.15 9.84 2.45
N TYR A 124 1.71 9.88 1.19
CA TYR A 124 0.43 9.39 0.70
C TYR A 124 0.68 8.35 -0.38
N ALA A 125 -0.29 7.47 -0.60
CA ALA A 125 -0.17 6.42 -1.60
C ALA A 125 -1.50 6.18 -2.31
N GLU A 126 -1.40 5.71 -3.54
CA GLU A 126 -2.52 5.23 -4.35
C GLU A 126 -2.09 4.02 -5.17
N SER A 127 -3.03 3.12 -5.47
CA SER A 127 -2.79 1.96 -6.34
C SER A 127 -3.80 1.90 -7.48
N GLU A 128 -3.31 1.92 -8.71
CA GLU A 128 -4.11 1.69 -9.91
C GLU A 128 -4.08 0.20 -10.26
N ILE A 129 -5.25 -0.43 -10.44
CA ILE A 129 -5.35 -1.81 -10.90
C ILE A 129 -5.04 -1.87 -12.39
N THR A 130 -3.97 -2.58 -12.76
CA THR A 130 -3.45 -2.61 -14.14
C THR A 130 -3.80 -3.89 -14.88
N ALA A 131 -4.02 -4.99 -14.16
CA ALA A 131 -4.43 -6.26 -14.75
C ALA A 131 -5.13 -7.15 -13.73
N LYS A 132 -5.94 -8.09 -14.22
CA LYS A 132 -6.50 -9.18 -13.42
C LYS A 132 -6.73 -10.42 -14.28
N ARG A 133 -6.61 -11.60 -13.67
CA ARG A 133 -6.99 -12.88 -14.26
C ARG A 133 -7.35 -13.89 -13.17
N LEU A 134 -8.16 -14.88 -13.50
CA LEU A 134 -8.36 -16.02 -12.60
C LEU A 134 -7.07 -16.86 -12.50
N SER A 135 -6.89 -17.50 -11.35
CA SER A 135 -5.77 -18.42 -11.13
C SER A 135 -6.08 -19.78 -11.76
N ALA A 136 -5.17 -20.28 -12.60
CA ALA A 136 -5.29 -21.61 -13.19
C ALA A 136 -4.96 -22.72 -12.18
N SER A 137 -4.07 -22.45 -11.21
CA SER A 137 -3.62 -23.44 -10.23
C SER A 137 -4.37 -23.40 -8.90
N ARG A 138 -5.17 -22.35 -8.66
CA ARG A 138 -5.99 -22.18 -7.44
C ARG A 138 -7.41 -21.76 -7.82
N PRO A 139 -8.30 -22.72 -8.14
CA PRO A 139 -9.69 -22.44 -8.44
C PRO A 139 -10.35 -21.65 -7.30
N GLY A 140 -11.17 -20.65 -7.64
CA GLY A 140 -11.79 -19.77 -6.66
C GLY A 140 -10.97 -18.52 -6.31
N ASP A 141 -9.72 -18.41 -6.77
CA ASP A 141 -8.87 -17.23 -6.58
C ASP A 141 -8.49 -16.56 -7.91
N GLY A 142 -8.15 -15.28 -7.85
CA GLY A 142 -7.63 -14.51 -8.97
C GLY A 142 -6.35 -13.76 -8.65
N VAL A 143 -5.50 -13.59 -9.66
CA VAL A 143 -4.31 -12.75 -9.59
C VAL A 143 -4.67 -11.36 -10.07
N VAL A 144 -4.36 -10.35 -9.25
CA VAL A 144 -4.54 -8.95 -9.57
C VAL A 144 -3.18 -8.26 -9.52
N SER A 145 -2.91 -7.43 -10.51
CA SER A 145 -1.74 -6.58 -10.58
C SER A 145 -2.13 -5.12 -10.44
N CYS A 146 -1.34 -4.36 -9.68
CA CYS A 146 -1.53 -2.93 -9.52
C CYS A 146 -0.21 -2.18 -9.61
N ARG A 147 -0.27 -0.93 -10.05
CA ARG A 147 0.83 0.04 -9.89
C ARG A 147 0.54 0.91 -8.70
N THR A 148 1.49 0.98 -7.77
CA THR A 148 1.39 1.85 -6.59
C THR A 148 2.34 3.03 -6.76
N THR A 149 1.83 4.22 -6.44
CA THR A 149 2.61 5.46 -6.40
C THR A 149 2.54 6.04 -4.99
N GLY A 150 3.71 6.27 -4.39
CA GLY A 150 3.88 7.00 -3.14
C GLY A 150 4.34 8.43 -3.41
N ARG A 151 3.72 9.41 -2.74
CA ARG A 151 4.00 10.84 -2.89
C ARG A 151 4.14 11.52 -1.54
N LYS A 152 4.88 12.63 -1.49
CA LYS A 152 4.81 13.59 -0.39
C LYS A 152 3.51 14.38 -0.43
N ASP A 153 3.20 15.11 0.63
CA ASP A 153 2.16 16.15 0.67
C ASP A 153 2.38 17.25 -0.37
N THR A 154 3.63 17.49 -0.76
CA THR A 154 4.00 18.39 -1.88
C THR A 154 3.66 17.85 -3.28
N GLY A 155 3.21 16.59 -3.38
CA GLY A 155 2.91 15.92 -4.66
C GLY A 155 4.11 15.22 -5.32
N GLU A 156 5.33 15.43 -4.82
CA GLU A 156 6.56 14.80 -5.31
C GLU A 156 6.49 13.27 -5.16
N VAL A 157 6.70 12.54 -6.26
CA VAL A 157 6.75 11.07 -6.24
C VAL A 157 8.02 10.62 -5.54
N VAL A 158 7.91 9.75 -4.54
CA VAL A 158 9.07 9.21 -3.83
C VAL A 158 9.26 7.72 -4.07
N LEU A 159 8.21 7.03 -4.50
CA LEU A 159 8.23 5.61 -4.77
C LEU A 159 7.20 5.25 -5.85
N THR A 160 7.59 4.41 -6.79
CA THR A 160 6.64 3.65 -7.60
C THR A 160 7.03 2.19 -7.62
N PHE A 161 6.05 1.29 -7.60
CA PHE A 161 6.28 -0.14 -7.82
C PHE A 161 5.04 -0.79 -8.43
N ASP A 162 5.24 -1.91 -9.10
CA ASP A 162 4.16 -2.80 -9.45
C ASP A 162 4.11 -3.96 -8.46
N ARG A 163 2.90 -4.43 -8.18
CA ARG A 163 2.66 -5.54 -7.26
C ARG A 163 1.61 -6.47 -7.82
N SER A 164 1.82 -7.76 -7.66
CA SER A 164 0.81 -8.78 -7.99
C SER A 164 0.44 -9.56 -6.75
N PHE A 165 -0.85 -9.76 -6.52
CA PHE A 165 -1.38 -10.46 -5.35
C PHE A 165 -2.53 -11.39 -5.75
N LEU A 166 -2.71 -12.45 -4.97
CA LEU A 166 -3.77 -13.42 -5.09
C LEU A 166 -4.92 -13.02 -4.16
N VAL A 167 -6.14 -12.95 -4.67
CA VAL A 167 -7.35 -12.54 -3.95
C VAL A 167 -8.48 -13.53 -4.23
N PRO A 168 -9.32 -13.88 -3.24
CA PRO A 168 -10.42 -14.79 -3.45
C PRO A 168 -11.51 -14.14 -4.30
N THR A 169 -12.18 -14.96 -5.10
CA THR A 169 -13.52 -14.62 -5.62
C THR A 169 -14.50 -14.49 -4.46
N ARG A 170 -15.59 -13.76 -4.65
CA ARG A 170 -16.65 -13.63 -3.63
C ARG A 170 -17.15 -14.98 -3.13
N ALA A 171 -17.24 -15.98 -3.99
CA ALA A 171 -17.68 -17.33 -3.62
C ALA A 171 -16.65 -18.10 -2.76
N ASN A 172 -15.36 -17.73 -2.86
CA ASN A 172 -14.26 -18.34 -2.12
C ASN A 172 -13.76 -17.46 -0.96
N ASP A 173 -14.47 -16.37 -0.66
CA ASP A 173 -14.06 -15.42 0.36
C ASP A 173 -14.41 -15.94 1.77
N GLY A 174 -13.38 -16.32 2.52
CA GLY A 174 -13.53 -16.85 3.88
C GLY A 174 -13.80 -15.78 4.95
N HIS A 175 -13.74 -14.49 4.61
CA HIS A 175 -13.91 -13.40 5.59
C HIS A 175 -15.27 -13.50 6.32
N GLU A 176 -16.37 -13.74 5.59
CA GLU A 176 -17.69 -13.82 6.20
C GLU A 176 -17.81 -14.97 7.21
N ALA A 177 -17.33 -16.16 6.84
CA ALA A 177 -17.29 -17.32 7.72
C ALA A 177 -16.42 -17.08 8.97
N ALA A 178 -15.37 -16.27 8.85
CA ALA A 178 -14.48 -15.86 9.94
C ALA A 178 -15.02 -14.67 10.76
N GLY A 179 -16.19 -14.13 10.43
CA GLY A 179 -16.78 -12.98 11.11
C GLY A 179 -16.13 -11.63 10.77
N TYR A 180 -15.39 -11.57 9.66
CA TYR A 180 -14.85 -10.34 9.06
C TYR A 180 -15.76 -9.83 7.97
#